data_AF-A0A0G0VZ66-F1
#
_entry.id   AF-A0A0G0VZ66-F1
#
_cell.length_a   1.000
_cell.length_b   1.000
_cell.length_c   1.000
_cell.angle_alpha   90.00
_cell.angle_beta   90.00
_cell.angle_gamma   90.00
#
_symmetry.space_group_name_H-M   'P 1'
#
loop_
_entity.id
_entity.type
_entity.pdbx_description
1 polymer ?
#
loop_
_entity_poly.entity_id
_entity_poly.type
_entity_poly.pdbx_seq_one_letter_code
_entity_poly.pdbx_strand_id
1 'polypeptide(L)'
;MNDNLIEITKNGQTKSPKLPDHLKNYIVDIDGIICEDCPNEDIERMKIVSEISGAKEKINALFEAGNIITFFTSRTNEQHKEITENWLREHGFKCHKIIFNKPRGGNYIFVDDRGLEFKTSL
;
A
#
# COMPACT_ATOMS: atom_id res chain seq x y z
N MET A 1 7.21 -4.51 13.14
CA MET A 1 7.60 -3.14 12.71
C MET A 1 8.95 -3.29 12.03
N ASN A 2 9.19 -2.65 10.88
CA ASN A 2 10.47 -2.83 10.19
C ASN A 2 11.57 -2.10 10.97
N ASP A 3 12.51 -2.88 11.50
CA ASP A 3 13.68 -2.41 12.26
C ASP A 3 14.73 -1.66 11.39
N ASN A 4 14.38 -1.36 10.13
CA ASN A 4 15.31 -0.82 9.13
C ASN A 4 15.26 0.71 9.00
N LEU A 5 14.59 1.43 9.91
CA LEU A 5 14.51 2.88 9.85
C LEU A 5 15.86 3.51 10.26
N ILE A 6 16.32 4.48 9.46
CA ILE A 6 17.54 5.24 9.74
C ILE A 6 17.16 6.47 10.58
N GLU A 7 17.74 6.55 11.77
CA GLU A 7 17.63 7.73 12.63
C GLU A 7 18.33 8.94 11.99
N ILE A 8 17.72 10.12 12.12
CA ILE A 8 18.24 11.35 11.52
C ILE A 8 18.36 12.43 12.58
N THR A 9 19.53 13.05 12.67
CA THR A 9 19.78 14.23 13.50
C THR A 9 20.26 15.37 12.62
N LYS A 10 19.69 16.57 12.79
CA LYS A 10 20.10 17.79 12.10
C LYS A 10 20.24 18.91 13.12
N ASN A 11 21.41 19.54 13.19
CA ASN A 11 21.74 20.61 14.14
C ASN A 11 21.45 20.24 15.60
N GLY A 12 21.79 19.01 16.01
CA GLY A 12 21.56 18.53 17.39
C GLY A 12 20.11 18.19 17.74
N GLN A 13 19.17 18.32 16.78
CA GLN A 13 17.78 17.91 16.97
C GLN A 13 17.47 16.61 16.23
N THR A 14 16.80 15.68 16.90
CA THR A 14 16.23 14.48 16.29
C THR A 14 15.14 14.86 15.30
N LYS A 15 15.19 14.26 14.11
CA LYS A 15 14.16 14.36 13.07
C LYS A 15 13.45 13.03 12.91
N SER A 16 12.31 13.06 12.23
CA SER A 16 11.58 11.83 11.90
C SER A 16 12.49 10.89 11.08
N PRO A 17 12.56 9.60 11.44
CA PRO A 17 13.46 8.67 10.79
C PRO A 17 13.06 8.43 9.32
N LYS A 18 13.97 7.92 8.50
CA LYS A 18 13.74 7.64 7.08
C LYS A 18 13.96 6.17 6.74
N LEU A 19 13.34 5.72 5.64
CA LEU A 19 13.75 4.46 5.04
C LEU A 19 15.15 4.59 4.42
N PRO A 20 15.94 3.51 4.39
CA PRO A 20 17.13 3.41 3.56
C PRO A 20 16.80 3.66 2.10
N ASP A 21 17.71 4.29 1.37
CA ASP A 21 17.43 4.78 0.00
C ASP A 21 17.10 3.65 -1.00
N HIS A 22 17.60 2.43 -0.73
CA HIS A 22 17.35 1.23 -1.51
C HIS A 22 15.99 0.56 -1.22
N LEU A 23 15.30 0.95 -0.15
CA LEU A 23 13.96 0.46 0.19
C LEU A 23 12.91 1.51 -0.16
N LYS A 24 11.70 1.05 -0.49
CA LYS A 24 10.55 1.89 -0.79
C LYS A 24 9.33 1.49 0.05
N ASN A 25 8.46 2.47 0.28
CA ASN A 25 7.08 2.24 0.73
C ASN A 25 6.17 2.19 -0.50
N TYR A 26 5.64 1.02 -0.83
CA TYR A 26 4.65 0.84 -1.88
C TYR A 26 3.25 0.96 -1.30
N ILE A 27 2.48 1.90 -1.82
CA ILE A 27 1.04 2.03 -1.60
C ILE A 27 0.37 1.45 -2.85
N VAL A 28 -0.32 0.32 -2.69
CA VAL A 28 -0.79 -0.50 -3.81
C VAL A 28 -2.30 -0.60 -3.76
N ASP A 29 -2.98 -0.23 -4.86
CA ASP A 29 -4.43 -0.46 -4.96
C ASP A 29 -4.75 -1.96 -5.05
N ILE A 30 -6.01 -2.34 -4.78
CA ILE A 30 -6.44 -3.73 -4.90
C ILE A 30 -7.15 -3.94 -6.23
N ASP A 31 -8.34 -3.34 -6.37
CA ASP A 31 -9.23 -3.51 -7.50
C ASP A 31 -8.60 -2.90 -8.77
N GLY A 32 -8.43 -3.70 -9.81
CA GLY A 32 -7.77 -3.32 -11.06
C GLY A 32 -6.24 -3.34 -11.03
N ILE A 33 -5.60 -3.71 -9.92
CA ILE A 33 -4.13 -3.83 -9.80
C ILE A 33 -3.68 -5.25 -9.46
N ILE A 34 -4.23 -5.87 -8.40
CA ILE A 34 -3.89 -7.25 -8.02
C ILE A 34 -5.00 -8.25 -8.33
N CYS A 35 -6.23 -7.77 -8.46
CA CYS A 35 -7.38 -8.51 -8.95
C CYS A 35 -8.10 -7.70 -10.03
N GLU A 36 -8.98 -8.34 -10.79
CA GLU A 36 -9.86 -7.61 -11.71
C GLU A 36 -10.64 -6.51 -10.98
N ASP A 37 -11.01 -5.47 -11.72
CA ASP A 37 -11.82 -4.38 -11.17
C ASP A 37 -13.18 -4.90 -10.67
N CYS A 38 -13.46 -4.65 -9.40
CA CYS A 38 -14.66 -5.10 -8.70
C CYS A 38 -15.30 -3.91 -7.96
N PRO A 39 -16.55 -3.56 -8.28
CA PRO A 39 -17.25 -2.52 -7.53
C PRO A 39 -17.53 -2.99 -6.10
N ASN A 40 -17.53 -2.06 -5.14
CA ASN A 40 -17.86 -2.34 -3.75
C ASN A 40 -19.27 -2.92 -3.56
N GLU A 41 -20.17 -2.62 -4.49
CA GLU A 41 -21.56 -3.07 -4.49
C GLU A 41 -21.71 -4.57 -4.80
N ASP A 42 -20.70 -5.19 -5.42
CA ASP A 42 -20.73 -6.60 -5.83
C ASP A 42 -19.91 -7.48 -4.87
N ILE A 43 -20.50 -7.70 -3.69
CA ILE A 43 -19.86 -8.42 -2.57
C ILE A 43 -19.56 -9.88 -2.94
N GLU A 44 -20.43 -10.54 -3.71
CA GLU A 44 -20.21 -11.93 -4.08
C GLU A 44 -19.08 -12.05 -5.09
N ARG A 45 -18.98 -11.14 -6.07
CA ARG A 45 -17.84 -11.09 -6.98
C ARG A 45 -16.54 -10.79 -6.23
N MET A 46 -16.56 -9.91 -5.24
CA MET A 46 -15.37 -9.57 -4.44
C MET A 46 -14.71 -10.80 -3.81
N LYS A 47 -15.49 -11.83 -3.46
CA LYS A 47 -15.00 -13.08 -2.85
C LYS A 47 -14.27 -13.98 -3.85
N ILE A 48 -14.62 -13.90 -5.14
CA ILE A 48 -14.17 -14.85 -6.17
C ILE A 48 -13.45 -14.17 -7.34
N VAL A 49 -13.20 -12.87 -7.24
CA VAL A 49 -12.59 -12.07 -8.31
C VAL A 49 -11.20 -12.64 -8.66
N SER A 50 -10.93 -12.75 -9.96
CA SER A 50 -9.69 -13.32 -10.46
C SER A 50 -8.48 -12.45 -10.11
N GLU A 51 -7.36 -13.11 -9.79
CA GLU A 51 -6.06 -12.45 -9.67
C GLU A 51 -5.58 -11.93 -11.03
N ILE A 52 -4.97 -10.73 -11.06
CA ILE A 52 -4.27 -10.26 -12.25
C ILE A 52 -2.96 -11.04 -12.40
N SER A 53 -2.77 -11.67 -13.56
CA SER A 53 -1.59 -12.51 -13.84
C SER A 53 -0.26 -11.77 -13.57
N GLY A 54 0.61 -12.37 -12.76
CA GLY A 54 1.91 -11.82 -12.42
C GLY A 54 1.91 -10.78 -11.31
N ALA A 55 0.73 -10.37 -10.79
CA ALA A 55 0.65 -9.37 -9.73
C ALA A 55 1.23 -9.89 -8.42
N LYS A 56 0.86 -11.12 -8.03
CA LYS A 56 1.37 -11.75 -6.80
C LYS A 56 2.87 -11.91 -6.82
N GLU A 57 3.44 -12.44 -7.90
CA GLU A 57 4.88 -12.66 -8.00
C GLU A 57 5.64 -11.34 -7.85
N LYS A 58 5.17 -10.27 -8.51
CA LYS A 58 5.78 -8.94 -8.40
C LYS A 58 5.68 -8.36 -6.99
N ILE A 59 4.49 -8.39 -6.39
CA ILE A 59 4.27 -7.84 -5.04
C ILE A 59 5.09 -8.61 -4.01
N ASN A 60 5.06 -9.93 -4.07
CA ASN A 60 5.82 -10.77 -3.15
C ASN A 60 7.32 -10.60 -3.36
N ALA A 61 7.82 -10.47 -4.60
CA ALA A 61 9.24 -10.18 -4.83
C ALA A 61 9.68 -8.84 -4.21
N LEU A 62 8.84 -7.79 -4.30
CA LEU A 62 9.12 -6.51 -3.64
C LEU A 62 9.15 -6.65 -2.11
N PHE A 63 8.21 -7.40 -1.55
CA PHE A 63 8.15 -7.71 -0.12
C PHE A 63 9.42 -8.46 0.34
N GLU A 64 9.81 -9.53 -0.35
CA GLU A 64 11.02 -10.31 -0.03
C GLU A 64 12.32 -9.51 -0.19
N ALA A 65 12.34 -8.51 -1.09
CA ALA A 65 13.43 -7.56 -1.20
C ALA A 65 13.48 -6.53 -0.04
N GLY A 66 12.63 -6.66 0.97
CA GLY A 66 12.59 -5.81 2.16
C GLY A 66 11.79 -4.52 2.01
N ASN A 67 11.08 -4.33 0.89
CA ASN A 67 10.21 -3.16 0.71
C ASN A 67 8.95 -3.29 1.56
N ILE A 68 8.40 -2.13 1.95
CA ILE A 68 7.14 -2.10 2.70
C ILE A 68 5.99 -2.10 1.69
N ILE A 69 5.12 -3.10 1.78
CA ILE A 69 3.90 -3.21 0.98
C ILE A 69 2.70 -2.86 1.85
N THR A 70 1.98 -1.81 1.46
CA THR A 70 0.69 -1.41 2.04
C THR A 70 -0.38 -1.44 0.97
N PHE A 71 -1.37 -2.33 1.10
CA PHE A 71 -2.55 -2.25 0.25
C PHE A 71 -3.44 -1.08 0.66
N PHE A 72 -3.97 -0.32 -0.30
CA PHE A 72 -4.77 0.88 -0.08
C PHE A 72 -6.02 0.86 -0.96
N THR A 73 -7.15 0.48 -0.36
CA THR A 73 -8.39 0.16 -1.07
C THR A 73 -9.54 1.06 -0.64
N SER A 74 -10.48 1.32 -1.56
CA SER A 74 -11.72 2.05 -1.28
C SER A 74 -12.84 1.18 -0.74
N ARG A 75 -12.56 -0.09 -0.43
CA ARG A 75 -13.44 -0.96 0.35
C ARG A 75 -13.56 -0.41 1.79
N THR A 76 -14.77 -0.38 2.36
CA THR A 76 -15.08 0.51 3.51
C THR A 76 -15.67 -0.18 4.74
N ASN A 77 -16.69 -1.02 4.58
CA ASN A 77 -17.38 -1.67 5.70
C ASN A 77 -16.62 -2.91 6.21
N GLU A 78 -17.02 -3.43 7.37
CA GLU A 78 -16.33 -4.57 8.01
C GLU A 78 -16.38 -5.86 7.18
N GLN A 79 -17.51 -6.09 6.48
CA GLN A 79 -17.66 -7.22 5.59
C GLN A 79 -16.64 -7.19 4.44
N HIS A 80 -16.39 -6.02 3.84
CA HIS A 80 -15.38 -5.90 2.78
C HIS A 80 -13.98 -6.13 3.33
N LYS A 81 -13.70 -5.73 4.57
CA LYS A 81 -12.39 -5.97 5.20
C LYS A 81 -12.13 -7.46 5.33
N GLU A 82 -13.08 -8.19 5.93
CA GLU A 82 -12.98 -9.64 6.11
C GLU A 82 -12.80 -10.36 4.77
N ILE A 83 -13.61 -10.02 3.75
CA ILE A 83 -13.48 -10.60 2.41
C ILE A 83 -12.11 -10.30 1.81
N THR A 84 -11.62 -9.07 1.94
CA THR A 84 -10.33 -8.65 1.39
C THR A 84 -9.16 -9.39 2.07
N GLU A 85 -9.18 -9.47 3.40
CA GLU A 85 -8.15 -10.16 4.16
C GLU A 85 -8.13 -11.67 3.87
N ASN A 86 -9.31 -12.29 3.77
CA ASN A 86 -9.44 -13.69 3.40
C ASN A 86 -8.92 -13.93 1.98
N TRP A 87 -9.34 -13.12 1.01
CA TRP A 87 -8.90 -13.22 -0.39
C TRP A 87 -7.39 -13.07 -0.52
N LEU A 88 -6.79 -12.05 0.11
CA LEU A 88 -5.34 -11.84 0.09
C LEU A 88 -4.57 -13.03 0.69
N ARG A 89 -5.08 -13.59 1.79
CA ARG A 89 -4.47 -14.76 2.46
C ARG A 89 -4.57 -16.00 1.59
N GLU A 90 -5.74 -16.28 1.02
CA GLU A 90 -5.99 -17.44 0.17
C GLU A 90 -5.16 -17.41 -1.11
N HIS A 91 -5.01 -16.22 -1.70
CA HIS A 91 -4.20 -16.02 -2.89
C HIS A 91 -2.69 -15.97 -2.61
N GLY A 92 -2.28 -15.79 -1.35
CA GLY A 92 -0.89 -15.80 -0.92
C GLY A 92 -0.14 -14.48 -1.13
N PHE A 93 -0.86 -13.34 -1.09
CA PHE A 93 -0.23 -12.02 -1.13
C PHE A 93 0.42 -11.67 0.20
N LYS A 94 1.68 -11.22 0.15
CA LYS A 94 2.43 -10.74 1.32
C LYS A 94 2.33 -9.22 1.41
N CYS A 95 1.89 -8.73 2.56
CA CYS A 95 1.86 -7.30 2.85
C CYS A 95 2.12 -7.02 4.33
N HIS A 96 2.49 -5.78 4.64
CA HIS A 96 2.71 -5.35 6.02
C HIS A 96 1.46 -4.70 6.61
N LYS A 97 0.63 -4.09 5.76
CA LYS A 97 -0.57 -3.36 6.18
C LYS A 97 -1.60 -3.31 5.07
N ILE A 98 -2.86 -3.19 5.47
CA ILE A 98 -3.97 -2.81 4.61
C ILE A 98 -4.59 -1.53 5.18
N ILE A 99 -4.82 -0.55 4.32
CA ILE A 99 -5.53 0.70 4.64
C ILE A 99 -6.83 0.69 3.84
N PHE A 100 -7.93 0.65 4.57
CA PHE A 100 -9.30 0.70 4.03
C PHE A 100 -9.83 2.13 4.00
N ASN A 101 -11.00 2.32 3.39
CA ASN A 101 -11.68 3.61 3.29
C ASN A 101 -10.93 4.66 2.47
N LYS A 102 -10.14 4.25 1.47
CA LYS A 102 -9.65 5.18 0.44
C LYS A 102 -10.85 5.90 -0.21
N PRO A 103 -10.80 7.23 -0.41
CA PRO A 103 -11.87 7.95 -1.12
C PRO A 103 -12.13 7.35 -2.50
N ARG A 104 -13.40 7.12 -2.86
CA ARG A 104 -13.80 6.60 -4.18
C ARG A 104 -13.72 7.68 -5.25
N GLY A 105 -13.54 7.27 -6.50
CA GLY A 105 -13.62 8.17 -7.68
C GLY A 105 -12.28 8.50 -8.35
N GLY A 106 -11.16 7.98 -7.85
CA GLY A 106 -9.85 8.22 -8.47
C GLY A 106 -9.33 9.66 -8.28
N ASN A 107 -8.35 10.03 -9.11
CA ASN A 107 -7.69 11.35 -9.11
C ASN A 107 -6.98 11.70 -7.79
N TYR A 108 -6.05 10.84 -7.37
CA TYR A 108 -5.29 11.02 -6.13
C TYR A 108 -4.04 11.87 -6.36
N ILE A 109 -3.80 12.82 -5.45
CA ILE A 109 -2.54 13.56 -5.35
C ILE A 109 -1.88 13.12 -4.05
N PHE A 110 -0.63 12.66 -4.13
CA PHE A 110 0.17 12.33 -2.96
C PHE A 110 1.12 13.50 -2.66
N VAL A 111 0.94 14.11 -1.49
CA VAL A 111 1.71 15.28 -1.03
C VAL A 111 2.47 14.84 0.23
N ASP A 112 3.80 14.83 0.14
CA ASP A 112 4.70 14.44 1.22
C ASP A 112 5.84 15.47 1.32
N ASP A 113 6.13 15.96 2.52
CA ASP A 113 7.15 17.00 2.76
C ASP A 113 8.57 16.53 2.46
N ARG A 114 8.79 15.21 2.38
CA ARG A 114 10.07 14.61 1.98
C ARG A 114 10.20 14.41 0.48
N GLY A 115 9.08 14.46 -0.26
CA GLY A 115 9.03 14.41 -1.72
C GLY A 115 8.93 15.78 -2.37
N LEU A 116 8.53 16.80 -1.60
CA LEU A 116 8.43 18.18 -2.05
C LEU A 116 9.69 18.93 -1.62
N GLU A 117 10.60 19.16 -2.57
CA GLU A 117 11.53 20.28 -2.43
C GLU A 117 10.71 21.59 -2.50
N PHE A 118 10.14 22.04 -1.37
CA PHE A 118 9.84 23.45 -1.24
C PHE A 118 11.17 24.18 -1.21
N LYS A 119 11.70 24.52 -2.39
CA LYS A 119 12.66 25.60 -2.51
C LYS A 119 11.93 26.87 -2.11
N THR A 120 12.01 27.22 -0.84
CA THR A 120 11.80 28.58 -0.38
C THR A 120 12.90 29.42 -1.03
N SER A 121 12.60 29.93 -2.22
CA SER A 121 13.30 31.09 -2.76
C SER A 121 12.85 32.25 -1.87
N LEU A 122 13.78 32.76 -1.05
CA LEU A 122 13.66 34.08 -0.42
C LEU A 122 13.58 35.16 -1.50
#